data_AF-A0A3S4E9B9-F1
#
_entry.id   AF-A0A3S4E9B9-F1
#
_cell.length_a   1.000
_cell.length_b   1.000
_cell.length_c   1.000
_cell.angle_alpha   90.00
_cell.angle_beta   90.00
_cell.angle_gamma   90.00
#
_symmetry.space_group_name_H-M   'P 1'
#
loop_
_entity.id
_entity.type
_entity.pdbx_description
1 polymer ?
#
loop_
_entity_poly.entity_id
_entity_poly.type
_entity_poly.pdbx_seq_one_letter_code
_entity_poly.pdbx_strand_id
1 'polypeptide(L)'
;MRNNAAIPAPWDIADNSPALFWRTGDTFALFCAGWDSGNIKILTGNLTGGWRQSVTLWNSRNTTVDGNGFIKKASPIARLAGSPADMSADYLDGFTLAGSVAVNDEATGVQAERISTGVYRITGSLGLANEGWTIEVPQDVNGNRLCFVATDTAPDGTITVTVSQRRFDIDSAMIVAGAPMDIPVERWIDFRLEMPDKK
;
A
#
# COMPACT_ATOMS: atom_id res chain seq x y z
N MET A 1 20.84 -24.08 5.18
CA MET A 1 19.74 -25.04 4.94
C MET A 1 18.61 -24.29 4.22
N ARG A 2 17.63 -24.97 3.63
CA ARG A 2 16.38 -24.33 3.16
C ARG A 2 15.20 -25.16 3.63
N ASN A 3 14.06 -24.51 3.89
CA ASN A 3 12.81 -25.22 4.09
C ASN A 3 12.19 -25.59 2.74
N ASN A 4 11.42 -26.67 2.70
CA ASN A 4 10.69 -27.13 1.51
C ASN A 4 9.18 -26.87 1.61
N ALA A 5 8.72 -26.29 2.71
CA ALA A 5 7.33 -25.96 2.98
C ALA A 5 7.26 -24.70 3.84
N ALA A 6 6.20 -23.91 3.67
CA ALA A 6 5.96 -22.72 4.46
C ALA A 6 5.76 -23.10 5.94
N ILE A 7 6.30 -22.28 6.83
CA ILE A 7 6.10 -22.41 8.28
C ILE A 7 5.11 -21.32 8.68
N PRO A 8 3.89 -21.68 9.08
CA PRO A 8 2.85 -20.70 9.38
C PRO A 8 3.12 -19.93 10.67
N ALA A 9 2.20 -19.04 11.03
CA ALA A 9 2.18 -18.31 12.29
C ALA A 9 2.42 -19.26 13.49
N PRO A 10 3.17 -18.82 14.51
CA PRO A 10 3.68 -17.45 14.73
C PRO A 10 5.05 -17.16 14.09
N TRP A 11 5.56 -18.06 13.24
CA TRP A 11 6.93 -17.96 12.70
C TRP A 11 6.98 -17.25 11.34
N ASP A 12 5.94 -17.43 10.51
CA ASP A 12 5.72 -16.78 9.21
C ASP A 12 6.95 -16.84 8.28
N ILE A 13 7.45 -18.05 8.02
CA ILE A 13 8.57 -18.29 7.12
C ILE A 13 8.03 -18.86 5.80
N ALA A 14 8.24 -18.15 4.69
CA ALA A 14 7.87 -18.61 3.35
C ALA A 14 8.60 -19.91 2.99
N ASP A 15 8.02 -20.74 2.12
CA ASP A 15 8.69 -21.92 1.60
C ASP A 15 9.96 -21.54 0.79
N ASN A 16 10.85 -22.51 0.60
CA ASN A 16 12.10 -22.34 -0.17
C ASN A 16 13.02 -21.22 0.35
N SER A 17 12.84 -20.76 1.58
CA SER A 17 13.63 -19.70 2.18
C SER A 17 14.99 -20.24 2.64
N PRO A 18 16.13 -19.71 2.11
CA PRO A 18 17.43 -20.03 2.65
C PRO A 18 17.56 -19.55 4.10
N ALA A 19 18.17 -20.40 4.92
CA ALA A 19 18.36 -20.13 6.33
C ALA A 19 19.76 -20.51 6.82
N LEU A 20 20.27 -19.67 7.72
CA LEU A 20 21.48 -19.88 8.50
C LEU A 20 21.07 -20.14 9.94
N PHE A 21 21.45 -21.30 10.47
CA PHE A 21 21.23 -21.66 11.87
C PHE A 21 22.57 -21.65 12.60
N TRP A 22 22.60 -21.07 13.79
CA TRP A 22 23.77 -21.11 14.66
C TRP A 22 23.35 -21.24 16.11
N ARG A 23 24.28 -21.77 16.90
CA ARG A 23 24.07 -22.08 18.31
C ARG A 23 25.32 -21.72 19.11
N THR A 24 25.11 -21.16 20.29
CA THR A 24 26.17 -20.90 21.28
C THR A 24 25.69 -21.41 22.63
N GLY A 25 26.37 -22.42 23.19
CA GLY A 25 25.97 -23.04 24.45
C GLY A 25 24.56 -23.64 24.37
N ASP A 26 23.66 -23.16 25.22
CA ASP A 26 22.25 -23.56 25.30
C ASP A 26 21.30 -22.68 24.47
N THR A 27 21.79 -21.63 23.81
CA THR A 27 21.00 -20.71 22.99
C THR A 27 21.24 -20.92 21.50
N PHE A 28 20.21 -20.68 20.68
CA PHE A 28 20.29 -20.80 19.23
C PHE A 28 19.50 -19.72 18.51
N ALA A 29 19.87 -19.46 17.26
CA ALA A 29 19.18 -18.54 16.38
C ALA A 29 19.12 -19.08 14.96
N LEU A 30 18.10 -18.60 14.24
CA LEU A 30 17.88 -18.83 12.82
C LEU A 30 17.69 -17.49 12.14
N PHE A 31 18.50 -17.21 11.13
CA PHE A 31 18.24 -16.16 10.16
C PHE A 31 17.66 -16.78 8.91
N CYS A 32 16.51 -16.30 8.47
CA CYS A 32 15.81 -16.82 7.31
C CYS A 32 15.45 -15.68 6.37
N ALA A 33 15.92 -15.74 5.13
CA ALA A 33 15.59 -14.77 4.10
C ALA A 33 14.56 -15.36 3.15
N GLY A 34 13.39 -14.73 3.04
CA GLY A 34 12.38 -15.08 2.05
C GLY A 34 12.89 -14.77 0.65
N TRP A 35 12.80 -15.75 -0.26
CA TRP A 35 13.37 -15.61 -1.60
C TRP A 35 12.62 -14.58 -2.47
N ASP A 36 11.31 -14.42 -2.26
CA ASP A 36 10.46 -13.53 -3.05
C ASP A 36 9.69 -12.49 -2.22
N SER A 37 9.34 -12.81 -0.97
CA SER A 37 8.51 -11.93 -0.12
C SER A 37 9.22 -10.66 0.37
N GLY A 38 10.54 -10.58 0.28
CA GLY A 38 11.33 -9.52 0.92
C GLY A 38 11.35 -9.59 2.45
N ASN A 39 10.64 -10.53 3.07
CA ASN A 39 10.66 -10.72 4.52
C ASN A 39 11.93 -11.43 4.95
N ILE A 40 12.61 -10.84 5.93
CA ILE A 40 13.74 -11.46 6.62
C ILE A 40 13.30 -11.70 8.06
N LYS A 41 13.40 -12.95 8.52
CA LYS A 41 13.01 -13.36 9.86
C LYS A 41 14.22 -13.77 10.68
N ILE A 42 14.28 -13.32 11.92
CA ILE A 42 15.23 -13.80 12.93
C ILE A 42 14.44 -14.47 14.04
N LEU A 43 14.70 -15.77 14.22
CA LEU A 43 14.11 -16.54 15.30
C LEU A 43 15.19 -16.86 16.33
N THR A 44 14.85 -16.79 17.61
CA THR A 44 15.78 -17.11 18.70
C THR A 44 15.11 -18.04 19.71
N GLY A 45 15.93 -18.87 20.35
CA GLY A 45 15.46 -19.87 21.31
C GLY A 45 16.58 -20.42 22.19
N ASN A 46 16.21 -21.36 23.06
CA ASN A 46 17.15 -22.10 23.88
C ASN A 46 16.72 -23.56 24.06
N LEU A 47 17.64 -24.42 24.48
CA LEU A 47 17.41 -25.86 24.54
C LEU A 47 16.28 -26.27 25.50
N THR A 48 16.07 -25.53 26.59
CA THR A 48 15.04 -25.84 27.59
C THR A 48 13.66 -25.37 27.17
N GLY A 49 13.59 -24.24 26.46
CA GLY A 49 12.34 -23.54 26.15
C GLY A 49 11.96 -23.51 24.68
N GLY A 50 12.75 -24.13 23.80
CA GLY A 50 12.51 -24.13 22.36
C GLY A 50 12.63 -22.73 21.73
N TRP A 51 11.95 -22.53 20.60
CA TRP A 51 11.82 -21.24 19.95
C TRP A 51 10.99 -20.27 20.81
N ARG A 52 11.48 -19.04 20.99
CA ARG A 52 10.84 -18.04 21.87
C ARG A 52 10.47 -16.75 21.19
N GLN A 53 11.23 -16.32 20.18
CA GLN A 53 10.97 -15.06 19.48
C GLN A 53 11.03 -15.26 17.98
N SER A 54 10.20 -14.48 17.28
CA SER A 54 10.22 -14.29 15.84
C SER A 54 10.20 -12.78 15.59
N VAL A 55 11.23 -12.26 14.93
CA VAL A 55 11.37 -10.84 14.61
C VAL A 55 11.45 -10.68 13.09
N THR A 56 10.68 -9.75 12.54
CA THR A 56 10.79 -9.35 11.14
C THR A 56 11.77 -8.19 11.02
N LEU A 57 12.75 -8.30 10.12
CA LEU A 57 13.61 -7.19 9.73
C LEU A 57 12.89 -6.28 8.74
N TRP A 58 12.87 -5.00 9.07
CA TRP A 58 12.45 -3.93 8.18
C TRP A 58 13.56 -3.63 7.16
N ASN A 59 13.20 -3.54 5.89
CA ASN A 59 14.10 -3.30 4.77
C ASN A 59 13.36 -2.58 3.64
N SER A 60 14.05 -2.26 2.54
CA SER A 60 13.50 -1.48 1.43
C SER A 60 12.33 -2.12 0.69
N ARG A 61 12.07 -3.43 0.87
CA ARG A 61 10.91 -4.12 0.26
C ARG A 61 9.66 -4.09 1.13
N ASN A 62 9.80 -3.94 2.45
CA ASN A 62 8.67 -3.92 3.38
C ASN A 62 8.59 -2.61 4.18
N THR A 63 9.37 -1.60 3.79
CA THR A 63 9.25 -0.22 4.24
C THR A 63 9.19 0.76 3.08
N THR A 64 8.57 1.91 3.29
CA THR A 64 8.63 3.08 2.42
C THR A 64 9.17 4.27 3.20
N VAL A 65 9.79 5.22 2.51
CA VAL A 65 10.28 6.48 3.10
C VAL A 65 9.34 7.59 2.64
N ASP A 66 8.77 8.33 3.59
CA ASP A 66 7.90 9.45 3.24
C ASP A 66 8.69 10.69 2.78
N GLY A 67 7.99 11.73 2.30
CA GLY A 67 8.61 12.97 1.83
C GLY A 67 9.42 13.73 2.90
N ASN A 68 9.33 13.36 4.17
CA ASN A 68 10.09 13.92 5.29
C ASN A 68 11.25 13.00 5.75
N GLY A 69 11.47 11.86 5.09
CA GLY A 69 12.53 10.92 5.42
C GLY A 69 12.19 9.90 6.52
N PHE A 70 10.92 9.81 6.95
CA PHE A 70 10.52 8.81 7.95
C PHE A 70 10.26 7.44 7.31
N ILE A 71 10.82 6.39 7.91
CA ILE A 71 10.57 5.00 7.52
C ILE A 71 9.18 4.58 8.04
N LYS A 72 8.33 4.10 7.14
CA LYS A 72 6.99 3.57 7.42
C LYS A 72 6.87 2.15 6.89
N LYS A 73 5.96 1.35 7.45
CA LYS A 73 5.59 0.04 6.89
C LYS A 73 5.19 0.25 5.43
N ALA A 74 5.79 -0.53 4.51
CA ALA A 74 5.39 -0.50 3.12
C ALA A 74 3.89 -0.78 3.06
N SER A 75 3.20 0.02 2.27
CA SER A 75 1.78 -0.08 2.10
C SER A 75 1.48 -0.25 0.61
N PRO A 76 0.51 -1.09 0.24
CA PRO A 76 -0.03 -1.07 -1.10
C PRO A 76 -0.57 0.34 -1.39
N ILE A 77 0.04 1.01 -2.37
CA ILE A 77 -0.31 2.38 -2.74
C ILE A 77 -0.70 2.42 -4.21
N ALA A 78 -1.78 3.14 -4.48
CA ALA A 78 -2.32 3.42 -5.80
C ALA A 78 -2.44 4.93 -5.99
N ARG A 79 -1.73 5.47 -6.99
CA ARG A 79 -1.77 6.88 -7.39
C ARG A 79 -2.75 7.07 -8.54
N LEU A 80 -3.99 7.44 -8.25
CA LEU A 80 -5.02 7.65 -9.28
C LEU A 80 -4.86 9.02 -9.94
N ALA A 81 -4.73 9.04 -11.26
CA ALA A 81 -4.63 10.26 -12.05
C ALA A 81 -5.81 10.36 -13.04
N GLY A 82 -6.27 11.58 -13.32
CA GLY A 82 -7.34 11.81 -14.30
C GLY A 82 -6.90 11.48 -15.72
N SER A 83 -5.65 11.80 -16.02
CA SER A 83 -4.96 11.48 -17.27
C SER A 83 -3.48 11.23 -16.96
N PRO A 84 -3.03 9.96 -16.92
CA PRO A 84 -1.62 9.63 -16.70
C PRO A 84 -0.66 10.17 -17.76
N ALA A 85 -1.17 10.50 -18.96
CA ALA A 85 -0.37 11.07 -20.04
C ALA A 85 0.06 12.52 -19.77
N ASP A 86 -0.67 13.21 -18.89
CA ASP A 86 -0.40 14.60 -18.48
C ASP A 86 0.28 14.67 -17.11
N MET A 87 1.08 13.64 -16.78
CA MET A 87 1.87 13.58 -15.54
C MET A 87 3.36 13.66 -15.85
N SER A 88 4.08 14.39 -15.01
CA SER A 88 5.54 14.37 -14.95
C SER A 88 6.11 12.97 -14.69
N ALA A 89 7.38 12.76 -15.06
CA ALA A 89 8.07 11.48 -14.91
C ALA A 89 8.08 10.94 -13.47
N ASP A 90 8.11 11.85 -12.49
CA ASP A 90 8.16 11.53 -11.06
C ASP A 90 6.89 10.81 -10.56
N TYR A 91 5.77 10.93 -11.29
CA TYR A 91 4.53 10.21 -10.99
C TYR A 91 4.72 8.69 -10.94
N LEU A 92 5.62 8.15 -11.78
CA LEU A 92 5.93 6.73 -11.87
C LEU A 92 7.18 6.30 -11.09
N ASP A 93 7.79 7.19 -10.28
CA ASP A 93 8.98 6.83 -9.52
C ASP A 93 8.66 5.76 -8.45
N GLY A 94 9.08 4.51 -8.71
CA GLY A 94 8.76 3.34 -7.90
C GLY A 94 7.36 2.74 -8.12
N PHE A 95 6.67 3.14 -9.19
CA PHE A 95 5.31 2.69 -9.50
C PHE A 95 5.18 2.22 -10.95
N THR A 96 4.31 1.25 -11.18
CA THR A 96 3.96 0.74 -12.52
C THR A 96 2.57 1.24 -12.91
N LEU A 97 2.43 1.77 -14.12
CA LEU A 97 1.15 2.26 -14.64
C LEU A 97 0.21 1.08 -15.00
N ALA A 98 -1.05 1.17 -14.56
CA ALA A 98 -2.10 0.17 -14.77
C ALA A 98 -3.46 0.85 -15.06
N GLY A 99 -3.64 1.33 -16.29
CA GLY A 99 -4.81 2.12 -16.68
C GLY A 99 -4.67 3.57 -16.20
N SER A 100 -5.60 4.06 -15.38
CA SER A 100 -5.59 5.43 -14.83
C SER A 100 -4.86 5.55 -13.48
N VAL A 101 -4.20 4.49 -13.02
CA VAL A 101 -3.52 4.43 -11.72
C VAL A 101 -2.08 3.96 -11.88
N ALA A 102 -1.16 4.49 -11.07
CA ALA A 102 0.17 3.92 -10.90
C ALA A 102 0.24 3.19 -9.55
N VAL A 103 0.76 1.97 -9.54
CA VAL A 103 0.75 1.06 -8.37
C VAL A 103 2.15 0.62 -8.00
N ASN A 104 2.44 0.50 -6.70
CA ASN A 104 3.72 -0.03 -6.23
C ASN A 104 3.73 -1.58 -6.22
N ASP A 105 4.88 -2.18 -5.92
CA ASP A 105 5.08 -3.64 -5.89
C ASP A 105 4.17 -4.41 -4.91
N GLU A 106 3.60 -3.71 -3.93
CA GLU A 106 2.66 -4.28 -2.98
C GLU A 106 1.21 -4.23 -3.47
N ALA A 107 0.87 -3.29 -4.37
CA ALA A 107 -0.43 -3.17 -5.02
C ALA A 107 -0.48 -3.85 -6.40
N THR A 108 0.40 -4.82 -6.66
CA THR A 108 0.41 -5.59 -7.92
C THR A 108 -0.96 -6.24 -8.18
N GLY A 109 -1.48 -6.04 -9.40
CA GLY A 109 -2.79 -6.53 -9.82
C GLY A 109 -3.91 -5.49 -9.70
N VAL A 110 -3.66 -4.37 -9.01
CA VAL A 110 -4.59 -3.23 -8.98
C VAL A 110 -4.59 -2.52 -10.33
N GLN A 111 -5.78 -2.16 -10.80
CA GLN A 111 -5.99 -1.39 -12.02
C GLN A 111 -7.07 -0.34 -11.80
N ALA A 112 -7.07 0.70 -12.62
CA ALA A 112 -8.13 1.71 -12.60
C ALA A 112 -8.56 2.14 -13.99
N GLU A 113 -9.84 2.46 -14.10
CA GLU A 113 -10.46 3.01 -15.31
C GLU A 113 -11.29 4.25 -14.99
N ARG A 114 -11.27 5.22 -15.91
CA ARG A 114 -12.19 6.37 -15.88
C ARG A 114 -13.52 5.97 -16.51
N ILE A 115 -14.58 5.97 -15.71
CA ILE A 115 -15.94 5.59 -16.13
C ILE A 115 -16.64 6.77 -16.81
N SER A 116 -16.56 7.95 -16.20
CA SER A 116 -17.11 9.20 -16.71
C SER A 116 -16.39 10.38 -16.05
N THR A 117 -16.79 11.61 -16.37
CA THR A 117 -16.19 12.80 -15.77
C THR A 117 -16.30 12.78 -14.26
N GLY A 118 -15.16 12.75 -13.58
CA GLY A 118 -15.06 12.69 -12.13
C GLY A 118 -15.47 11.34 -11.54
N VAL A 119 -15.63 10.27 -12.32
CA VAL A 119 -15.94 8.93 -11.79
C VAL A 119 -14.91 7.93 -12.28
N TYR A 120 -14.24 7.30 -11.33
CA TYR A 120 -13.20 6.30 -11.58
C TYR A 120 -13.54 5.02 -10.82
N ARG A 121 -13.08 3.89 -11.35
CA ARG A 121 -13.21 2.59 -10.71
C ARG A 121 -11.82 2.00 -10.52
N ILE A 122 -11.53 1.56 -9.29
CA ILE A 122 -10.31 0.84 -8.92
C ILE A 122 -10.70 -0.60 -8.58
N THR A 123 -9.99 -1.57 -9.16
CA THR A 123 -10.21 -3.01 -8.94
C THR A 123 -8.89 -3.71 -8.64
N GLY A 124 -8.95 -4.96 -8.13
CA GLY A 124 -7.78 -5.77 -7.81
C GLY A 124 -7.29 -5.67 -6.36
N SER A 125 -7.97 -4.87 -5.53
CA SER A 125 -7.78 -4.77 -4.07
C SER A 125 -8.95 -5.39 -3.30
N LEU A 126 -8.79 -5.57 -2.00
CA LEU A 126 -9.88 -5.87 -1.05
C LEU A 126 -10.58 -4.60 -0.53
N GLY A 127 -10.23 -3.43 -1.07
CA GLY A 127 -10.75 -2.12 -0.66
C GLY A 127 -9.66 -1.20 -0.12
N LEU A 128 -10.06 -0.20 0.65
CA LEU A 128 -9.14 0.70 1.35
C LEU A 128 -8.55 0.00 2.58
N ALA A 129 -7.34 0.40 2.98
CA ALA A 129 -6.69 -0.11 4.17
C ALA A 129 -7.54 0.14 5.44
N ASN A 130 -7.55 -0.83 6.37
CA ASN A 130 -8.32 -0.75 7.62
C ASN A 130 -7.65 0.07 8.73
N GLU A 131 -6.35 0.33 8.62
CA GLU A 131 -5.55 1.03 9.63
C GLU A 131 -4.70 2.13 9.00
N GLY A 132 -4.57 3.28 9.67
CA GLY A 132 -3.73 4.41 9.23
C GLY A 132 -4.40 5.33 8.22
N TRP A 133 -3.61 5.98 7.35
CA TRP A 133 -4.14 6.83 6.29
C TRP A 133 -4.72 5.97 5.15
N THR A 134 -5.75 6.46 4.48
CA THR A 134 -6.45 5.72 3.40
C THR A 134 -6.49 6.49 2.09
N ILE A 135 -6.73 7.80 2.14
CA ILE A 135 -6.87 8.66 0.96
C ILE A 135 -6.11 9.96 1.22
N GLU A 136 -5.22 10.33 0.31
CA GLU A 136 -4.57 11.64 0.29
C GLU A 136 -4.97 12.40 -0.97
N VAL A 137 -5.68 13.51 -0.76
CA VAL A 137 -6.21 14.37 -1.83
C VAL A 137 -5.19 15.46 -2.12
N PRO A 138 -4.90 15.78 -3.40
CA PRO A 138 -3.89 16.76 -3.75
C PRO A 138 -4.24 18.15 -3.21
N GLN A 139 -3.24 18.88 -2.73
CA GLN A 139 -3.37 20.18 -2.09
C GLN A 139 -2.58 21.27 -2.83
N ASP A 140 -2.97 22.52 -2.65
CA ASP A 140 -2.17 23.68 -3.04
C ASP A 140 -1.08 24.00 -1.99
N VAL A 141 -0.26 25.01 -2.27
CA VAL A 141 0.82 25.48 -1.38
C VAL A 141 0.33 25.98 -0.02
N ASN A 142 -0.96 26.28 0.12
CA ASN A 142 -1.58 26.75 1.36
C ASN A 142 -2.29 25.61 2.12
N GLY A 143 -2.20 24.36 1.63
CA GLY A 143 -2.85 23.19 2.22
C GLY A 143 -4.32 23.03 1.82
N ASN A 144 -4.83 23.81 0.86
CA ASN A 144 -6.20 23.67 0.39
C ASN A 144 -6.30 22.47 -0.55
N ARG A 145 -7.22 21.55 -0.28
CA ARG A 145 -7.55 20.44 -1.20
C ARG A 145 -8.02 20.99 -2.55
N LEU A 146 -7.52 20.44 -3.64
CA LEU A 146 -7.87 20.92 -4.99
C LEU A 146 -9.23 20.42 -5.48
N CYS A 147 -9.73 19.32 -4.92
CA CYS A 147 -11.02 18.73 -5.26
C CYS A 147 -11.70 18.11 -4.02
N PHE A 148 -12.98 17.78 -4.16
CA PHE A 148 -13.72 16.96 -3.23
C PHE A 148 -13.73 15.52 -3.74
N VAL A 149 -13.37 14.57 -2.87
CA VAL A 149 -13.26 13.14 -3.21
C VAL A 149 -14.17 12.35 -2.28
N ALA A 150 -15.03 11.53 -2.87
CA ALA A 150 -15.85 10.54 -2.19
C ALA A 150 -15.50 9.15 -2.72
N THR A 151 -15.51 8.16 -1.83
CA THR A 151 -15.26 6.76 -2.17
C THR A 151 -16.36 5.88 -1.67
N ASP A 152 -16.73 4.89 -2.47
CA ASP A 152 -17.61 3.79 -2.09
C ASP A 152 -16.92 2.47 -2.41
N THR A 153 -16.85 1.57 -1.43
CA THR A 153 -16.16 0.27 -1.56
C THR A 153 -17.21 -0.83 -1.57
N ALA A 154 -17.31 -1.56 -2.68
CA ALA A 154 -18.20 -2.68 -2.81
C ALA A 154 -17.68 -3.91 -2.02
N PRO A 155 -18.56 -4.89 -1.69
CA PRO A 155 -18.16 -6.08 -0.95
C PRO A 155 -17.07 -6.95 -1.62
N ASP A 156 -16.90 -6.80 -2.93
CA ASP A 156 -15.85 -7.48 -3.72
C ASP A 156 -14.50 -6.75 -3.71
N GLY A 157 -14.40 -5.61 -2.99
CA GLY A 157 -13.20 -4.78 -2.90
C GLY A 157 -13.07 -3.73 -4.01
N THR A 158 -14.02 -3.65 -4.94
CA THR A 158 -14.06 -2.61 -5.96
C THR A 158 -14.31 -1.24 -5.32
N ILE A 159 -13.47 -0.26 -5.63
CA ILE A 159 -13.60 1.11 -5.12
C ILE A 159 -14.09 2.02 -6.25
N THR A 160 -15.22 2.68 -6.03
CA THR A 160 -15.70 3.77 -6.89
C THR A 160 -15.26 5.09 -6.30
N VAL A 161 -14.50 5.87 -7.08
CA VAL A 161 -14.00 7.20 -6.69
C VAL A 161 -14.79 8.26 -7.45
N THR A 162 -15.48 9.13 -6.71
CA THR A 162 -16.18 10.30 -7.24
C THR A 162 -15.41 11.57 -6.89
N VAL A 163 -15.03 12.34 -7.91
CA VAL A 163 -14.30 13.60 -7.83
C VAL A 163 -15.20 14.74 -8.29
N SER A 164 -15.25 15.80 -7.49
CA SER A 164 -16.09 16.96 -7.76
C SER A 164 -15.41 18.26 -7.32
N GLN A 165 -15.91 19.38 -7.83
CA GLN A 165 -15.55 20.69 -7.33
C GLN A 165 -15.91 20.79 -5.86
N ARG A 166 -15.14 21.59 -5.12
CA ARG A 166 -15.46 21.90 -3.73
C ARG A 166 -16.54 22.98 -3.71
N ARG A 167 -17.64 22.72 -3.02
CA ARG A 167 -18.68 23.73 -2.73
C ARG A 167 -18.71 23.98 -1.22
N PHE A 168 -18.65 25.23 -0.80
CA PHE A 168 -18.92 25.58 0.59
C PHE A 168 -20.43 25.64 0.79
N ASP A 169 -20.92 24.86 1.74
CA ASP A 169 -22.33 24.84 2.12
C ASP A 169 -22.53 25.70 3.37
N ILE A 170 -23.26 26.80 3.23
CA ILE A 170 -23.40 27.81 4.28
C ILE A 170 -24.18 27.26 5.48
N ASP A 171 -25.19 26.42 5.23
CA ASP A 171 -26.08 25.90 6.26
C ASP A 171 -25.36 24.89 7.17
N SER A 172 -24.57 23.98 6.58
CA SER A 172 -23.78 23.01 7.34
C SER A 172 -22.39 23.52 7.77
N ALA A 173 -21.94 24.66 7.22
CA ALA A 173 -20.56 25.16 7.34
C ALA A 173 -19.50 24.13 6.91
N MET A 174 -19.84 23.24 5.97
CA MET A 174 -18.97 22.18 5.47
C MET A 174 -18.60 22.38 3.99
N ILE A 175 -17.46 21.81 3.60
CA ILE A 175 -17.15 21.61 2.18
C ILE A 175 -17.84 20.34 1.71
N VAL A 176 -18.71 20.47 0.71
CA VAL A 176 -19.49 19.38 0.13
C VAL A 176 -19.16 19.22 -1.36
N ALA A 177 -19.64 18.12 -1.93
CA ALA A 177 -19.53 17.85 -3.36
C ALA A 177 -20.27 18.92 -4.19
N GLY A 178 -19.57 19.45 -5.20
CA GLY A 178 -20.08 20.38 -6.20
C GLY A 178 -20.31 19.69 -7.55
N ALA A 179 -20.06 20.41 -8.64
CA ALA A 179 -20.15 19.83 -9.99
C ALA A 179 -19.08 18.74 -10.20
N PRO A 180 -19.39 17.65 -10.93
CA PRO A 180 -18.41 16.64 -11.29
C PRO A 180 -17.20 17.25 -12.00
N MET A 181 -15.99 16.84 -11.61
CA MET A 181 -14.76 17.25 -12.26
C MET A 181 -13.76 16.10 -12.23
N ASP A 182 -12.87 16.05 -13.21
CA ASP A 182 -11.75 15.12 -13.17
C ASP A 182 -10.64 15.60 -12.22
N ILE A 183 -9.73 14.68 -11.90
CA ILE A 183 -8.54 14.99 -11.11
C ILE A 183 -7.71 16.04 -11.87
N PRO A 184 -7.25 17.13 -11.21
CA PRO A 184 -6.48 18.17 -11.87
C PRO A 184 -5.23 17.63 -12.57
N VAL A 185 -4.85 18.28 -13.67
CA VAL A 185 -3.62 17.98 -14.43
C VAL A 185 -2.38 18.07 -13.52
N GLU A 186 -1.38 17.22 -13.74
CA GLU A 186 -0.16 17.11 -12.90
C GLU A 186 -0.46 16.86 -11.40
N ARG A 187 -1.61 16.27 -11.08
CA ARG A 187 -2.01 15.87 -9.72
C ARG A 187 -2.62 14.48 -9.74
N TRP A 188 -2.48 13.77 -8.62
CA TRP A 188 -3.08 12.46 -8.39
C TRP A 188 -3.69 12.41 -6.98
N ILE A 189 -4.49 11.37 -6.74
CA ILE A 189 -5.01 11.02 -5.42
C ILE A 189 -4.30 9.73 -5.00
N ASP A 190 -3.65 9.73 -3.83
CA ASP A 190 -3.06 8.53 -3.28
C ASP A 190 -4.11 7.73 -2.50
N PHE A 191 -4.16 6.44 -2.79
CA PHE A 191 -4.97 5.47 -2.07
C PHE A 191 -4.06 4.45 -1.40
N ARG A 192 -4.33 4.19 -0.12
CA ARG A 192 -3.75 3.05 0.58
C ARG A 192 -4.75 1.89 0.55
N LEU A 193 -4.31 0.76 0.02
CA LEU A 193 -5.18 -0.36 -0.28
C LEU A 193 -4.94 -1.53 0.67
N GLU A 194 -6.01 -2.28 0.92
CA GLU A 194 -5.93 -3.63 1.47
C GLU A 194 -5.78 -4.60 0.29
N MET A 195 -4.78 -5.47 0.33
CA MET A 195 -4.51 -6.42 -0.76
C MET A 195 -4.79 -7.85 -0.30
N PRO A 196 -5.27 -8.73 -1.20
CA PRO A 196 -5.36 -10.15 -0.90
C PRO A 196 -3.96 -10.72 -0.63
N ASP A 197 -3.87 -11.70 0.27
CA ASP A 197 -2.61 -12.38 0.56
C ASP A 197 -1.98 -12.91 -0.74
N LYS A 198 -0.70 -12.58 -0.97
CA LYS A 198 0.08 -13.13 -2.07
C LYS A 198 0.20 -14.64 -1.83
N LYS A 199 -0.46 -15.44 -2.67
CA LYS A 199 -0.36 -16.91 -2.67
C LYS A 199 1.01 -17.38 -3.16
#